data_AF-A0A7S2AG38-F1
#
_entry.id   AF-A0A7S2AG38-F1
#
_cell.length_a   1.000
_cell.length_b   1.000
_cell.length_c   1.000
_cell.angle_alpha   90.00
_cell.angle_beta   90.00
_cell.angle_gamma   90.00
#
_symmetry.space_group_name_H-M   'P 1'
#
loop_
_entity.id
_entity.type
_entity.pdbx_description
1 polymer ?
#
loop_
_entity_poly.entity_id
_entity_poly.type
_entity_poly.pdbx_seq_one_letter_code
_entity_poly.pdbx_strand_id
1 'polypeptide(L)'
;VKGANILIDTQGDAKLADFGACRELEALQSTVTNGLKSIHGSVYWMAPEVMKYKAGRRSDIWSLGCTVIEMITAEPPWPNLRAGKLSVTETLKRIVDSEDPPPLPEKIHHHCASFLQQTLVRDHTKRPYTDKLLKHIFLQDAAASGSSSHAPKAQEAWSAGPDLQ
;
A
#
# COMPACT_ATOMS: atom_id res chain seq x y z
N VAL A 1 0.56 0.23 -5.26
CA VAL A 1 -0.73 -0.29 -4.77
C VAL A 1 -1.11 0.43 -3.49
N LYS A 2 -2.39 0.77 -3.31
CA LYS A 2 -2.97 1.37 -2.09
C LYS A 2 -4.40 0.84 -1.90
N GLY A 3 -4.93 0.90 -0.69
CA GLY A 3 -6.26 0.36 -0.36
C GLY A 3 -7.37 0.92 -1.24
N ALA A 4 -7.35 2.23 -1.51
CA ALA A 4 -8.33 2.90 -2.38
C ALA A 4 -8.39 2.37 -3.83
N ASN A 5 -7.38 1.63 -4.27
CA ASN A 5 -7.31 1.02 -5.61
C ASN A 5 -7.64 -0.49 -5.58
N ILE A 6 -8.15 -1.01 -4.46
CA ILE A 6 -8.64 -2.38 -4.31
C ILE A 6 -10.16 -2.31 -4.11
N LEU A 7 -10.92 -2.80 -5.07
CA LEU A 7 -12.38 -2.88 -5.00
C LEU A 7 -12.79 -4.26 -4.51
N ILE A 8 -13.78 -4.30 -3.62
CA ILE A 8 -14.39 -5.54 -3.15
C ILE A 8 -15.80 -5.61 -3.75
N ASP A 9 -16.13 -6.71 -4.43
CA ASP A 9 -17.49 -6.91 -4.94
C ASP A 9 -18.45 -7.49 -3.89
N THR A 10 -19.70 -7.70 -4.27
CA THR A 10 -20.75 -8.20 -3.36
C THR A 10 -20.53 -9.64 -2.91
N GLN A 11 -19.63 -10.38 -3.56
CA GLN A 11 -19.23 -11.74 -3.16
C GLN A 11 -18.00 -11.73 -2.24
N GLY A 12 -17.40 -10.55 -2.01
CA GLY A 12 -16.18 -10.42 -1.23
C GLY A 12 -14.90 -10.61 -2.06
N ASP A 13 -15.00 -10.70 -3.39
CA ASP A 13 -13.82 -10.84 -4.23
C ASP A 13 -13.11 -9.49 -4.42
N ALA A 14 -11.79 -9.50 -4.22
CA ALA A 14 -10.95 -8.33 -4.38
C ALA A 14 -10.43 -8.19 -5.83
N LYS A 15 -10.54 -6.98 -6.40
CA LYS A 15 -10.05 -6.63 -7.74
C LYS A 15 -9.25 -5.34 -7.71
N LEU A 16 -8.14 -5.31 -8.43
CA LEU A 16 -7.35 -4.08 -8.62
C LEU A 16 -8.08 -3.14 -9.59
N ALA A 17 -8.10 -1.86 -9.25
CA ALA A 17 -8.63 -0.78 -10.06
C ALA A 17 -7.58 0.32 -10.23
N ASP A 18 -7.89 1.27 -11.12
CA ASP A 18 -7.08 2.46 -11.39
C ASP A 18 -5.61 2.16 -11.75
N PHE A 19 -5.41 1.85 -13.03
CA PHE A 19 -4.11 1.64 -13.67
C PHE A 19 -3.51 2.93 -14.24
N GLY A 20 -4.05 4.11 -13.90
CA GLY A 20 -3.57 5.40 -14.42
C GLY A 20 -2.10 5.64 -14.10
N ALA A 21 -1.70 5.33 -12.87
CA ALA A 21 -0.33 5.45 -12.39
C ALA A 21 0.66 4.48 -13.08
N CYS A 22 0.17 3.40 -13.72
CA CYS A 22 1.04 2.49 -14.49
C CYS A 22 1.62 3.17 -15.74
N ARG A 23 0.96 4.19 -16.29
CA ARG A 23 1.38 4.92 -17.49
C ARG A 23 2.30 6.11 -17.20
N GLU A 24 2.19 6.72 -16.02
CA GLU A 24 2.89 7.98 -15.67
C GLU A 24 4.27 7.78 -15.05
N LEU A 25 4.68 6.54 -14.77
CA LEU A 25 6.03 6.22 -14.29
C LEU A 25 7.12 6.57 -15.31
N GLU A 26 6.77 6.65 -16.59
CA GLU A 26 7.66 7.16 -17.65
C GLU A 26 7.74 8.70 -17.66
N ALA A 27 6.69 9.37 -17.15
CA ALA A 27 6.62 10.83 -17.05
C ALA A 27 7.45 11.41 -15.88
N LEU A 28 7.63 10.62 -14.80
CA LEU A 28 8.50 10.98 -13.68
C LEU A 28 9.95 11.29 -14.08
N GLN A 29 10.42 10.67 -15.17
CA GLN A 29 11.75 10.90 -15.73
C GLN A 29 11.80 12.08 -16.71
N SER A 30 10.65 12.58 -17.19
CA SER A 30 10.57 13.48 -18.34
C SER A 30 9.85 14.81 -18.09
N THR A 31 9.03 14.98 -17.05
CA THR A 31 8.44 16.30 -16.74
C THR A 31 8.01 16.44 -15.28
N VAL A 32 8.58 17.42 -14.58
CA VAL A 32 8.39 17.70 -13.15
C VAL A 32 6.95 18.11 -12.79
N THR A 33 6.13 18.60 -13.72
CA THR A 33 4.87 19.29 -13.38
C THR A 33 3.61 18.41 -13.39
N ASN A 34 3.47 17.47 -14.33
CA ASN A 34 2.26 16.63 -14.43
C ASN A 34 2.37 15.32 -13.64
N GLY A 35 3.56 14.70 -13.58
CA GLY A 35 3.76 13.47 -12.79
C GLY A 35 3.53 13.68 -11.30
N LEU A 36 3.90 14.85 -10.75
CA LEU A 36 3.73 15.16 -9.32
C LEU A 36 2.26 15.21 -8.87
N LYS A 37 1.31 15.56 -9.76
CA LYS A 37 -0.13 15.58 -9.43
C LYS A 37 -0.69 14.17 -9.22
N SER A 38 -0.32 13.22 -10.06
CA SER A 38 -0.70 11.81 -9.92
C SER A 38 -0.10 11.15 -8.67
N ILE A 39 1.12 11.57 -8.31
CA ILE A 39 1.85 11.04 -7.16
C ILE A 39 1.30 11.55 -5.82
N HIS A 40 0.67 12.73 -5.79
CA HIS A 40 0.24 13.40 -4.56
C HIS A 40 -0.61 12.50 -3.64
N GLY A 41 -1.43 11.61 -4.22
CA GLY A 41 -2.29 10.69 -3.47
C GLY A 41 -1.70 9.32 -3.16
N SER A 42 -0.52 8.97 -3.69
CA SER A 42 0.05 7.61 -3.59
C SER A 42 1.49 7.60 -3.05
N VAL A 43 2.06 8.77 -2.79
CA VAL A 43 3.45 8.96 -2.35
C VAL A 43 3.84 8.12 -1.13
N TYR A 44 2.93 7.93 -0.17
CA TYR A 44 3.20 7.19 1.07
C TYR A 44 3.38 5.67 0.84
N TRP A 45 2.86 5.12 -0.26
CA TRP A 45 2.99 3.70 -0.62
C TRP A 45 4.14 3.45 -1.60
N MET A 46 4.85 4.50 -2.04
CA MET A 46 5.94 4.37 -3.00
C MET A 46 7.16 3.73 -2.34
N ALA A 47 7.77 2.79 -3.06
CA ALA A 47 8.99 2.15 -2.63
C ALA A 47 10.18 3.13 -2.73
N PRO A 48 11.15 3.07 -1.80
CA PRO A 48 12.25 4.04 -1.74
C PRO A 48 13.12 4.03 -3.01
N GLU A 49 13.16 2.92 -3.74
CA GLU A 49 13.94 2.80 -4.96
C GLU A 49 13.30 3.51 -6.17
N VAL A 50 12.02 3.90 -6.13
CA VAL A 50 11.31 4.48 -7.29
C VAL A 50 11.86 5.85 -7.71
N MET A 51 12.53 6.55 -6.80
CA MET A 51 13.25 7.80 -7.13
C MET A 51 14.61 7.56 -7.81
N LYS A 52 15.19 6.37 -7.63
CA LYS A 52 16.52 6.01 -8.12
C LYS A 52 16.46 5.14 -9.39
N TYR A 53 15.43 4.31 -9.52
CA TYR A 53 15.23 3.36 -10.61
C TYR A 53 13.78 3.37 -11.11
N LYS A 54 13.53 2.81 -12.30
CA LYS A 54 12.15 2.57 -12.77
C LYS A 54 11.46 1.61 -11.81
N ALA A 55 10.27 1.97 -11.35
CA ALA A 55 9.45 1.06 -10.54
C ALA A 55 9.21 -0.25 -11.31
N GLY A 56 9.12 -1.34 -10.56
CA GLY A 56 8.82 -2.64 -11.15
C GLY A 56 8.06 -3.53 -10.18
N ARG A 57 7.95 -4.81 -10.54
CA ARG A 57 7.20 -5.83 -9.78
C ARG A 57 7.53 -5.86 -8.28
N ARG A 58 8.79 -5.59 -7.91
CA ARG A 58 9.20 -5.57 -6.49
C ARG A 58 8.85 -4.27 -5.76
N SER A 59 8.70 -3.17 -6.48
CA SER A 59 8.13 -1.92 -5.93
C SER A 59 6.65 -2.11 -5.60
N ASP A 60 5.92 -2.91 -6.39
CA ASP A 60 4.54 -3.29 -6.05
C ASP A 60 4.47 -4.09 -4.75
N ILE A 61 5.43 -4.99 -4.49
CA ILE A 61 5.53 -5.74 -3.23
C ILE A 61 5.67 -4.83 -2.01
N TRP A 62 6.52 -3.79 -2.11
CA TRP A 62 6.62 -2.79 -1.04
C TRP A 62 5.28 -2.09 -0.82
N SER A 63 4.65 -1.64 -1.90
CA SER A 63 3.38 -0.94 -1.81
C SER A 63 2.26 -1.81 -1.25
N LEU A 64 2.29 -3.13 -1.51
CA LEU A 64 1.41 -4.11 -0.88
C LEU A 64 1.64 -4.19 0.63
N GLY A 65 2.89 -4.22 1.09
CA GLY A 65 3.21 -4.15 2.53
C GLY A 65 2.66 -2.89 3.18
N CYS A 66 2.81 -1.75 2.51
CA CYS A 66 2.20 -0.48 2.92
C CYS A 66 0.66 -0.56 2.98
N THR A 67 0.01 -1.19 1.99
CA THR A 67 -1.45 -1.39 2.00
C THR A 67 -1.89 -2.31 3.14
N VAL A 68 -1.11 -3.32 3.50
CA VAL A 68 -1.42 -4.16 4.67
C VAL A 68 -1.35 -3.36 5.96
N ILE A 69 -0.37 -2.48 6.12
CA ILE A 69 -0.34 -1.55 7.27
C ILE A 69 -1.59 -0.67 7.27
N GLU A 70 -1.92 -0.06 6.13
CA GLU A 70 -3.11 0.78 5.98
C GLU A 70 -4.40 0.04 6.35
N MET A 71 -4.55 -1.23 5.97
CA MET A 71 -5.72 -2.03 6.35
C MET A 71 -5.80 -2.30 7.86
N ILE A 72 -4.65 -2.41 8.55
CA ILE A 72 -4.61 -2.67 9.99
C ILE A 72 -4.87 -1.37 10.77
N THR A 73 -4.34 -0.25 10.31
CA THR A 73 -4.36 1.02 11.05
C THR A 73 -5.49 1.96 10.62
N ALA A 74 -6.12 1.71 9.47
CA ALA A 74 -7.00 2.64 8.77
C ALA A 74 -6.33 3.99 8.44
N GLU A 75 -5.00 4.05 8.46
CA GLU A 75 -4.19 5.25 8.25
C GLU A 75 -3.12 4.99 7.18
N PRO A 76 -2.63 6.02 6.46
CA PRO A 76 -1.51 5.85 5.55
C PRO A 76 -0.29 5.25 6.28
N PRO A 77 0.57 4.48 5.58
CA PRO A 77 1.70 3.76 6.19
C PRO A 77 2.71 4.67 6.90
N TRP A 78 2.70 5.98 6.61
CA TRP A 78 3.56 6.99 7.27
C TRP A 78 2.71 8.09 7.91
N PRO A 79 2.04 7.82 9.04
CA PRO A 79 1.08 8.77 9.65
C PRO A 79 1.74 10.09 10.04
N ASN A 80 2.97 10.05 10.54
CA ASN A 80 3.73 11.26 10.91
C ASN A 80 4.07 12.14 9.70
N LEU A 81 4.40 11.53 8.55
CA LEU A 81 4.68 12.29 7.32
C LEU A 81 3.39 12.90 6.75
N ARG A 82 2.27 12.18 6.87
CA ARG A 82 0.95 12.68 6.49
C ARG A 82 0.53 13.88 7.34
N ALA A 83 0.65 13.76 8.65
CA ALA A 83 0.31 14.82 9.60
C ALA A 83 1.17 16.09 9.42
N GLY A 84 2.44 15.91 9.04
CA GLY A 84 3.36 17.01 8.75
C GLY A 84 3.00 17.87 7.52
N LYS A 85 2.02 17.46 6.70
CA LYS A 85 1.56 18.17 5.48
C LYS A 85 2.71 18.58 4.55
N LEU A 86 3.75 17.74 4.48
CA LEU A 86 4.91 17.96 3.62
C LEU A 86 4.52 17.93 2.14
N SER A 87 5.28 18.61 1.30
CA SER A 87 5.14 18.45 -0.15
C SER A 87 5.45 17.01 -0.57
N VAL A 88 5.02 16.65 -1.79
CA VAL A 88 5.29 15.32 -2.38
C VAL A 88 6.80 15.06 -2.43
N THR A 89 7.58 16.04 -2.88
CA THR A 89 9.03 15.92 -2.99
C THR A 89 9.70 15.73 -1.63
N GLU A 90 9.27 16.49 -0.62
CA GLU A 90 9.80 16.34 0.75
C GLU A 90 9.43 14.99 1.35
N THR A 91 8.20 14.53 1.15
CA THR A 91 7.73 13.22 1.61
C THR A 91 8.56 12.10 0.98
N LEU A 92 8.75 12.13 -0.35
CA LEU A 92 9.59 11.18 -1.07
C LEU A 92 11.01 11.19 -0.54
N LYS A 93 11.60 12.39 -0.38
CA LYS A 93 12.94 12.52 0.16
C LYS A 93 13.07 11.88 1.55
N ARG A 94 12.11 12.10 2.45
CA ARG A 94 12.10 11.46 3.78
C ARG A 94 12.03 9.94 3.71
N ILE A 95 11.20 9.40 2.83
CA ILE A 95 11.08 7.94 2.63
C ILE A 95 12.39 7.37 2.07
N VAL A 96 12.99 8.05 1.08
CA VAL A 96 14.22 7.61 0.43
C VAL A 96 15.43 7.69 1.37
N ASP A 97 15.58 8.80 2.10
CA ASP A 97 16.75 9.11 2.93
C ASP A 97 16.71 8.46 4.31
N SER A 98 15.53 8.02 4.78
CA SER A 98 15.43 7.18 5.98
C SER A 98 16.12 5.82 5.71
N GLU A 99 16.45 5.08 6.77
CA GLU A 99 16.80 3.65 6.67
C GLU A 99 15.64 2.76 7.15
N ASP A 100 14.67 3.34 7.84
CA ASP A 100 13.57 2.61 8.45
C ASP A 100 12.50 2.27 7.40
N PRO A 101 11.81 1.12 7.55
CA PRO A 101 10.54 0.87 6.87
C PRO A 101 9.40 1.66 7.54
N PRO A 102 8.19 1.67 6.95
CA PRO A 102 7.02 2.22 7.62
C PRO A 102 6.83 1.58 9.01
N PRO A 103 6.39 2.36 10.03
CA PRO A 103 6.19 1.84 11.37
C PRO A 103 5.12 0.74 11.39
N LEU A 104 5.43 -0.35 12.10
CA LEU A 104 4.45 -1.42 12.35
C LEU A 104 3.56 -1.05 13.55
N PRO A 105 2.27 -1.42 13.54
CA PRO A 105 1.40 -1.21 14.69
C PRO A 105 1.84 -2.09 15.89
N GLU A 106 1.68 -1.57 17.11
CA GLU A 106 2.13 -2.25 18.35
C GLU A 106 1.50 -3.63 18.55
N LYS A 107 0.23 -3.77 18.19
CA LYS A 107 -0.53 -5.02 18.31
C LYS A 107 -0.76 -5.59 16.92
N ILE A 108 0.19 -6.41 16.47
CA ILE A 108 0.10 -7.11 15.19
C ILE A 108 0.33 -8.61 15.39
N HIS A 109 -0.44 -9.43 14.66
CA HIS A 109 -0.25 -10.86 14.67
C HIS A 109 1.14 -11.22 14.11
N HIS A 110 1.86 -12.13 14.78
CA HIS A 110 3.26 -12.46 14.44
C HIS A 110 3.43 -12.96 12.99
N HIS A 111 2.48 -13.71 12.43
CA HIS A 111 2.50 -14.09 11.01
C HIS A 111 2.35 -12.89 10.06
N CYS A 112 1.53 -11.90 10.44
CA CYS A 112 1.41 -10.66 9.65
C CYS A 112 2.70 -9.83 9.75
N ALA A 113 3.29 -9.74 10.94
CA ALA A 113 4.57 -9.07 11.14
C ALA A 113 5.69 -9.71 10.30
N SER A 114 5.79 -11.04 10.26
CA SER A 114 6.81 -11.73 9.45
C SER A 114 6.56 -11.57 7.93
N PHE A 115 5.30 -11.47 7.50
CA PHE A 115 4.96 -11.10 6.13
C PHE A 115 5.43 -9.68 5.80
N LEU A 116 5.11 -8.71 6.66
CA LEU A 116 5.50 -7.31 6.50
C LEU A 116 7.03 -7.15 6.45
N GLN A 117 7.78 -7.88 7.28
CA GLN A 117 9.24 -7.91 7.26
C GLN A 117 9.83 -8.37 5.92
N GLN A 118 9.13 -9.22 5.15
CA GLN A 118 9.57 -9.63 3.82
C GLN A 118 9.20 -8.61 2.72
N THR A 119 8.06 -7.93 2.88
CA THR A 119 7.58 -6.96 1.89
C THR A 119 8.24 -5.58 2.00
N LEU A 120 8.56 -5.14 3.22
CA LEU A 120 9.12 -3.82 3.53
C LEU A 120 10.65 -3.82 3.64
N VAL A 121 11.32 -4.67 2.85
CA VAL A 121 12.79 -4.67 2.78
C VAL A 121 13.27 -3.54 1.88
N ARG A 122 14.16 -2.68 2.37
CA ARG A 122 14.73 -1.55 1.62
C ARG A 122 15.39 -1.98 0.31
N ASP A 123 16.30 -2.95 0.40
CA ASP A 123 16.93 -3.56 -0.76
C ASP A 123 15.88 -4.34 -1.56
N HIS A 124 15.41 -3.73 -2.65
CA HIS A 124 14.39 -4.31 -3.49
C HIS A 124 14.82 -5.66 -4.05
N THR A 125 16.11 -5.96 -4.20
CA THR A 125 16.56 -7.24 -4.75
C THR A 125 16.31 -8.43 -3.82
N LYS A 126 16.21 -8.15 -2.52
CA LYS A 126 15.94 -9.13 -1.46
C LYS A 126 14.45 -9.38 -1.24
N ARG A 127 13.57 -8.53 -1.78
CA ARG A 127 12.12 -8.75 -1.71
C ARG A 127 11.73 -9.99 -2.53
N PRO A 128 10.94 -10.91 -1.95
CA PRO A 128 10.43 -12.06 -2.68
C PRO A 128 9.45 -11.64 -3.78
N TYR A 129 9.26 -12.51 -4.77
CA TYR A 129 8.17 -12.37 -5.74
C TYR A 129 6.84 -12.89 -5.15
N THR A 130 5.75 -12.57 -5.83
CA THR A 130 4.39 -12.88 -5.40
C THR A 130 4.15 -14.38 -5.21
N ASP A 131 4.71 -15.23 -6.07
CA ASP A 131 4.63 -16.69 -5.99
C ASP A 131 5.15 -17.27 -4.66
N LYS A 132 6.20 -16.67 -4.10
CA LYS A 132 6.73 -17.02 -2.78
C LYS A 132 5.86 -16.44 -1.66
N LEU A 133 5.39 -15.20 -1.80
CA LEU A 133 4.54 -14.54 -0.80
C LEU A 133 3.17 -15.22 -0.65
N LEU A 134 2.59 -15.71 -1.75
CA LEU A 134 1.33 -16.47 -1.74
C LEU A 134 1.41 -17.76 -0.90
N LYS A 135 2.61 -18.28 -0.67
CA LYS A 135 2.88 -19.46 0.17
C LYS A 135 3.21 -19.09 1.61
N HIS A 136 3.18 -17.81 1.98
CA HIS A 136 3.50 -17.37 3.31
C HIS A 136 2.42 -17.78 4.32
N ILE A 137 2.81 -18.18 5.52
CA ILE A 137 1.91 -18.70 6.56
C ILE A 137 0.75 -17.72 6.89
N PHE A 138 1.03 -16.42 6.86
CA PHE A 138 0.01 -15.36 7.02
C PHE A 138 -1.20 -15.52 6.10
N LEU A 139 -0.98 -15.90 4.83
CA LEU A 139 -2.04 -16.06 3.85
C LEU A 139 -2.65 -17.47 3.91
N GLN A 140 -1.86 -18.48 4.28
CA GLN A 140 -2.37 -19.84 4.46
C GLN A 140 -3.34 -19.95 5.65
N ASP A 141 -3.03 -19.30 6.77
CA ASP A 141 -3.91 -19.26 7.94
C ASP A 141 -5.23 -18.55 7.63
N ALA A 142 -5.18 -17.47 6.86
CA ALA A 142 -6.37 -16.74 6.44
C ALA A 142 -7.26 -17.59 5.52
N ALA A 143 -6.66 -18.31 4.56
CA ALA A 143 -7.38 -19.22 3.67
C ALA A 143 -8.01 -20.40 4.43
N ALA A 144 -7.33 -20.94 5.45
CA ALA A 144 -7.87 -22.01 6.30
C ALA A 144 -9.03 -21.52 7.19
N SER A 145 -9.04 -20.23 7.54
CA SER A 145 -10.10 -19.60 8.34
C SER A 145 -11.30 -19.13 7.49
N GLY A 146 -11.18 -19.12 6.16
CA GLY A 146 -12.08 -18.47 5.20
C GLY A 146 -13.31 -19.26 4.73
N SER A 147 -13.82 -20.22 5.51
CA SER A 147 -15.11 -20.88 5.19
C SER A 147 -16.35 -20.07 5.62
N SER A 148 -16.19 -18.86 6.17
CA SER A 148 -17.31 -17.98 6.54
C SER A 148 -17.44 -16.80 5.57
N SER A 149 -18.44 -16.90 4.70
CA SER A 149 -18.86 -15.93 3.68
C SER A 149 -19.52 -14.67 4.27
N HIS A 150 -18.83 -13.93 5.15
CA HIS A 150 -19.35 -12.69 5.74
C HIS A 150 -18.36 -11.53 5.56
N ALA A 151 -18.16 -11.11 4.31
CA ALA A 151 -17.82 -9.71 4.09
C ALA A 151 -19.04 -8.88 4.53
N PRO A 152 -18.88 -7.83 5.36
CA PRO A 152 -19.98 -6.94 5.67
C PRO A 152 -20.52 -6.34 4.38
N LYS A 153 -21.84 -6.38 4.18
CA LYS A 153 -22.48 -5.81 2.99
C LYS A 153 -22.11 -4.34 2.90
N ALA A 154 -21.36 -3.98 1.86
CA ALA A 154 -20.87 -2.62 1.60
C ALA A 154 -21.98 -1.54 1.52
N GLN A 155 -23.26 -1.93 1.50
CA GLN A 155 -24.41 -1.04 1.44
C GLN A 155 -24.74 -0.33 2.78
N GLU A 156 -24.35 -0.88 3.93
CA GLU A 156 -24.70 -0.26 5.23
C GLU A 156 -23.79 0.93 5.58
N ALA A 157 -22.56 0.98 5.06
CA ALA A 157 -21.60 2.05 5.33
C ALA A 157 -21.83 3.35 4.53
N TRP A 158 -22.54 3.29 3.40
CA TRP A 158 -22.85 4.48 2.58
C TRP A 158 -24.07 5.27 3.07
N SER A 159 -24.91 4.65 3.91
CA SER A 159 -26.18 5.25 4.36
C SER A 159 -26.04 6.19 5.56
N ALA A 160 -24.83 6.37 6.09
CA ALA A 160 -24.56 7.12 7.33
C ALA A 160 -23.62 8.32 7.13
N GLY A 161 -23.66 8.97 5.97
CA GLY A 161 -23.07 10.31 5.80
C GLY A 161 -23.92 11.36 6.53
N PRO A 162 -23.31 12.33 7.24
CA PRO A 162 -24.08 13.36 7.95
C PRO A 162 -24.79 14.28 6.95
N ASP A 163 -26.08 14.50 7.20
CA ASP A 163 -26.85 15.57 6.57
C ASP A 163 -26.10 16.89 6.74
N LEU A 164 -25.66 17.46 5.61
CA LEU A 164 -25.15 18.82 5.54
C LEU A 164 -26.34 19.78 5.71
N GLN A 165 -26.44 20.38 6.89
CA GLN A 165 -27.06 21.71 7.06
C GLN A 165 -26.01 22.80 6.88
#